data_AF-A0A449AU19-F1
#
_entry.id   AF-A0A449AU19-F1
#
_cell.length_a   1.000
_cell.length_b   1.000
_cell.length_c   1.000
_cell.angle_alpha   90.00
_cell.angle_beta   90.00
_cell.angle_gamma   90.00
#
_symmetry.space_group_name_H-M   'P 1'
#
loop_
_entity.id
_entity.type
_entity.pdbx_description
1 polymer ?
#
loop_
_entity_poly.entity_id
_entity_poly.type
_entity_poly.pdbx_seq_one_letter_code
_entity_poly.pdbx_strand_id
1 'polypeptide(L)'
;MRILKDPISLNEFYSSFKEKVEPEVKLIIKQTLNKYQATLLKSKKQSIIAWAFLGVGILSFFIFIILFWKLGINATFEYNSQSHWKWILFSLFITIILFAIFALFLFLSINKKRRIKQAIANSLNTNFVYKQAFDLFGENYNYDPWSFDENLNDSNVVHTRPISLAEAKEFRTITIPKDAKIKKYDKPIKLLLNNKYQVYFWNVLFHWYRNTDKTTTEYQAWNAFIKLSTENLEDNQFNFSLFTQKSLFSGDRQIKLENDIFNKKVRLCGYDELKARKMYTPLAQEMTVNWYTKKDKLPYNNFQIYSKRNHIYYTIKSNAGFMKLNIPFSADEHVILNGILKDIIQDVYNIYYLLEFLQLSLYLE
;
A
#
# COMPACT_ATOMS: atom_id res chain seq x y z
N MET A 1 38.78 -5.78 -4.62
CA MET A 1 38.26 -5.92 -3.25
C MET A 1 37.06 -5.00 -3.13
N ARG A 2 35.82 -5.52 -3.03
CA ARG A 2 34.64 -4.68 -2.91
C ARG A 2 34.46 -4.27 -1.45
N ILE A 3 34.12 -2.99 -1.26
CA ILE A 3 33.73 -2.46 0.03
C ILE A 3 32.20 -2.57 0.10
N LEU A 4 31.69 -3.47 0.93
CA LEU A 4 30.28 -3.45 1.32
C LEU A 4 30.03 -2.13 2.04
N LYS A 5 29.19 -1.26 1.46
CA LYS A 5 28.81 0.01 2.08
C LYS A 5 27.69 -0.23 3.07
N ASP A 6 27.76 0.45 4.20
CA ASP A 6 26.65 0.42 5.16
C ASP A 6 25.40 1.05 4.53
N PRO A 7 24.24 0.38 4.63
CA PRO A 7 22.99 0.97 4.16
C PRO A 7 22.61 2.21 4.98
N ILE A 8 22.13 3.25 4.27
CA ILE A 8 21.58 4.48 4.85
C ILE A 8 20.51 4.17 5.91
N SER A 9 20.69 4.76 7.09
CA SER A 9 19.73 4.57 8.19
C SER A 9 18.45 5.38 7.97
N LEU A 10 17.34 4.97 8.61
CA LEU A 10 16.06 5.70 8.50
C LEU A 10 16.20 7.15 8.97
N ASN A 11 17.03 7.40 9.97
CA ASN A 11 17.26 8.73 10.52
C ASN A 11 18.07 9.61 9.57
N GLU A 12 19.09 9.05 8.92
CA GLU A 12 19.84 9.74 7.86
C GLU A 12 18.93 10.08 6.69
N PHE A 13 18.17 9.10 6.18
CA PHE A 13 17.20 9.31 5.11
C PHE A 13 16.18 10.39 5.49
N TYR A 14 15.60 10.32 6.69
CA TYR A 14 14.66 11.32 7.19
C TYR A 14 15.27 12.72 7.22
N SER A 15 16.52 12.84 7.67
CA SER A 15 17.23 14.12 7.74
C SER A 15 17.45 14.70 6.34
N SER A 16 17.94 13.90 5.39
CA SER A 16 18.13 14.31 4.00
C SER A 16 16.81 14.64 3.30
N PHE A 17 15.75 13.88 3.58
CA PHE A 17 14.41 14.12 3.05
C PHE A 17 13.84 15.46 3.55
N LYS A 18 13.97 15.73 4.85
CA LYS A 18 13.54 16.98 5.48
C LYS A 18 14.28 18.21 4.92
N GLU A 19 15.55 18.05 4.57
CA GLU A 19 16.37 19.12 4.02
C GLU A 19 16.05 19.39 2.54
N LYS A 20 15.93 18.32 1.72
CA LYS A 20 15.91 18.45 0.25
C LYS A 20 14.51 18.35 -0.37
N VAL A 21 13.64 17.49 0.15
CA VAL A 21 12.35 17.15 -0.50
C VAL A 21 11.17 17.79 0.22
N GLU A 22 11.18 17.78 1.55
CA GLU A 22 10.09 18.36 2.37
C GLU A 22 9.78 19.83 2.05
N PRO A 23 10.77 20.74 1.85
CA PRO A 23 10.47 22.14 1.56
C PRO A 23 9.67 22.33 0.27
N GLU A 24 10.00 21.57 -0.78
CA GLU A 24 9.30 21.62 -2.07
C GLU A 24 7.88 21.07 -1.97
N VAL A 25 7.74 19.90 -1.33
CA VAL A 25 6.42 19.27 -1.09
C VAL A 25 5.53 20.21 -0.27
N LYS A 26 6.09 20.84 0.78
CA LYS A 26 5.38 21.81 1.61
C LYS A 26 4.94 23.04 0.83
N LEU A 27 5.81 23.58 -0.03
CA LEU A 27 5.48 24.72 -0.89
C LEU A 27 4.28 24.39 -1.80
N ILE A 28 4.33 23.26 -2.48
CA ILE A 28 3.28 22.83 -3.43
C ILE A 28 1.94 22.60 -2.71
N ILE A 29 1.96 21.91 -1.57
CA ILE A 29 0.76 21.65 -0.77
C ILE A 29 0.16 22.96 -0.28
N LYS A 30 0.97 23.87 0.27
CA LYS A 30 0.52 25.16 0.78
C LYS A 30 -0.13 26.02 -0.33
N GLN A 31 0.51 26.12 -1.49
CA GLN A 31 -0.04 26.84 -2.65
C GLN A 31 -1.37 26.22 -3.10
N THR A 32 -1.45 24.90 -3.15
CA THR A 32 -2.67 24.18 -3.52
C THR A 32 -3.78 24.44 -2.50
N LEU A 33 -3.50 24.30 -1.21
CA LEU A 33 -4.49 24.50 -0.16
C LEU A 33 -5.00 25.95 -0.10
N ASN A 34 -4.12 26.93 -0.28
CA ASN A 34 -4.51 28.34 -0.38
C ASN A 34 -5.49 28.58 -1.53
N LYS A 35 -5.22 28.01 -2.72
CA LYS A 35 -6.15 28.09 -3.87
C LYS A 35 -7.53 27.50 -3.57
N TYR A 36 -7.60 26.46 -2.72
CA TYR A 36 -8.83 25.77 -2.36
C TYR A 36 -9.38 26.14 -0.98
N GLN A 37 -8.86 27.17 -0.31
CA GLN A 37 -9.21 27.51 1.09
C GLN A 37 -10.71 27.74 1.26
N ALA A 38 -11.33 28.51 0.35
CA ALA A 38 -12.78 28.75 0.36
C ALA A 38 -13.58 27.45 0.17
N THR A 39 -13.11 26.53 -0.68
CA THR A 39 -13.74 25.23 -0.90
C THR A 39 -13.61 24.33 0.32
N LEU A 40 -12.45 24.36 0.98
CA LEU A 40 -12.15 23.61 2.20
C LEU A 40 -13.05 24.07 3.35
N LEU A 41 -13.16 25.38 3.58
CA LEU A 41 -14.08 25.96 4.56
C LEU A 41 -15.55 25.62 4.26
N LYS A 42 -15.97 25.73 2.99
CA LYS A 42 -17.32 25.31 2.56
C LYS A 42 -17.57 23.83 2.81
N SER A 43 -16.59 22.96 2.56
CA SER A 43 -16.72 21.51 2.79
C SER A 43 -16.87 21.17 4.28
N LYS A 44 -16.15 21.90 5.16
CA LYS A 44 -16.26 21.80 6.62
C LYS A 44 -17.64 22.23 7.09
N LYS A 45 -18.11 23.40 6.66
CA LYS A 45 -19.47 23.90 6.98
C LYS A 45 -20.55 22.91 6.54
N GLN A 46 -20.46 22.38 5.32
CA GLN A 46 -21.41 21.38 4.81
C GLN A 46 -21.37 20.07 5.61
N SER A 47 -20.19 19.64 6.08
CA SER A 47 -20.09 18.46 6.95
C SER A 47 -20.77 18.70 8.30
N ILE A 48 -20.58 19.88 8.90
CA ILE A 48 -21.23 20.26 10.17
C ILE A 48 -22.75 20.29 10.00
N ILE A 49 -23.23 20.92 8.92
CA ILE A 49 -24.67 20.96 8.59
C ILE A 49 -25.23 19.55 8.42
N ALA A 50 -24.53 18.68 7.68
CA ALA A 50 -24.93 17.28 7.54
C ALA A 50 -25.11 16.60 8.90
N TRP A 51 -24.10 16.69 9.79
CA TRP A 51 -24.18 16.09 11.12
C TRP A 51 -25.31 16.67 11.99
N ALA A 52 -25.59 17.96 11.88
CA ALA A 52 -26.74 18.58 12.56
C ALA A 52 -28.07 18.00 12.06
N PHE A 53 -28.26 17.87 10.74
CA PHE A 53 -29.47 17.25 10.16
C PHE A 53 -29.60 15.77 10.53
N LEU A 54 -28.49 15.04 10.64
CA LEU A 54 -28.52 13.67 11.15
C LEU A 54 -29.01 13.62 12.59
N GLY A 55 -28.50 14.48 13.46
CA GLY A 55 -28.93 14.57 14.86
C GLY A 55 -30.42 14.88 15.00
N VAL A 56 -30.92 15.88 14.26
CA VAL A 56 -32.35 16.23 14.24
C VAL A 56 -33.19 15.11 13.61
N GLY A 57 -32.69 14.45 12.56
CA GLY A 57 -33.35 13.31 11.92
C GLY A 57 -33.54 12.12 12.87
N ILE A 58 -32.51 11.80 13.67
CA ILE A 58 -32.57 10.78 14.71
C ILE A 58 -33.61 11.14 15.77
N LEU A 59 -33.63 12.39 16.26
CA LEU A 59 -34.64 12.85 17.21
C LEU A 59 -36.06 12.77 16.63
N SER A 60 -36.25 13.20 15.38
CA SER A 60 -37.53 13.10 14.67
C SER A 60 -37.99 11.64 14.51
N PHE A 61 -37.06 10.71 14.25
CA PHE A 61 -37.36 9.29 14.17
C PHE A 61 -37.81 8.71 15.52
N PHE A 62 -37.20 9.13 16.63
CA PHE A 62 -37.68 8.73 17.97
C PHE A 62 -39.07 9.29 18.27
N ILE A 63 -39.35 10.55 17.90
CA ILE A 63 -40.69 11.13 18.04
C ILE A 63 -41.70 10.33 17.21
N PHE A 64 -41.36 9.96 15.97
CA PHE A 64 -42.19 9.10 15.13
C PHE A 64 -42.49 7.76 15.82
N ILE A 65 -41.49 7.10 16.41
CA ILE A 65 -41.70 5.83 17.14
C ILE A 65 -42.64 6.03 18.33
N ILE A 66 -42.47 7.11 19.11
CA ILE A 66 -43.33 7.39 20.28
C ILE A 66 -44.77 7.66 19.83
N LEU A 67 -44.98 8.45 18.78
CA LEU A 67 -46.30 8.73 18.22
C LEU A 67 -46.93 7.47 17.63
N PHE A 68 -46.16 6.67 16.90
CA PHE A 68 -46.61 5.40 16.35
C PHE A 68 -47.01 4.43 17.48
N TRP A 69 -46.25 4.37 18.56
CA TRP A 69 -46.56 3.49 19.69
C TRP A 69 -47.80 3.96 20.45
N LYS A 70 -47.87 5.25 20.81
CA LYS A 70 -49.00 5.81 21.59
C LYS A 70 -50.29 5.95 20.80
N LEU A 71 -50.22 6.34 19.54
CA LEU A 71 -51.40 6.62 18.72
C LEU A 71 -51.71 5.45 17.79
N GLY A 72 -50.71 4.80 17.21
CA GLY A 72 -50.90 3.68 16.29
C GLY A 72 -51.42 2.42 16.98
N ILE A 73 -50.89 2.06 18.17
CA ILE A 73 -51.38 0.88 18.90
C ILE A 73 -52.72 1.17 19.59
N ASN A 74 -52.85 2.29 20.29
CA ASN A 74 -54.09 2.60 21.01
C ASN A 74 -55.28 2.85 20.07
N ALA A 75 -55.07 3.41 18.87
CA ALA A 75 -56.14 3.67 17.92
C ALA A 75 -56.62 2.44 17.14
N THR A 76 -56.00 1.26 17.32
CA THR A 76 -56.60 -0.01 16.87
C THR A 76 -57.81 -0.44 17.70
N PHE A 77 -58.04 0.18 18.87
CA PHE A 77 -59.14 -0.13 19.78
C PHE A 77 -60.32 0.86 19.74
N GLU A 78 -60.20 2.02 19.08
CA GLU A 78 -61.26 3.05 19.03
C GLU A 78 -61.65 3.45 17.59
N TYR A 79 -62.95 3.44 17.29
CA TYR A 79 -63.55 3.57 15.95
C TYR A 79 -63.40 4.96 15.28
N ASN A 80 -62.78 5.94 15.96
CA ASN A 80 -62.60 7.33 15.46
C ASN A 80 -61.15 7.67 15.03
N SER A 81 -60.38 6.63 14.69
CA SER A 81 -58.92 6.60 14.48
C SER A 81 -58.37 7.39 13.26
N GLN A 82 -59.19 7.77 12.28
CA GLN A 82 -58.69 8.35 11.02
C GLN A 82 -57.90 9.68 11.16
N SER A 83 -58.12 10.45 12.23
CA SER A 83 -57.44 11.74 12.43
C SER A 83 -55.96 11.59 12.82
N HIS A 84 -55.60 10.53 13.57
CA HIS A 84 -54.24 10.38 14.12
C HIS A 84 -53.22 9.85 13.10
N TRP A 85 -53.67 9.11 12.08
CA TRP A 85 -52.79 8.56 11.04
C TRP A 85 -52.10 9.66 10.22
N LYS A 86 -52.76 10.81 10.01
CA LYS A 86 -52.19 11.97 9.32
C LYS A 86 -50.94 12.49 10.03
N TRP A 87 -50.94 12.53 11.36
CA TRP A 87 -49.80 13.00 12.16
C TRP A 87 -48.62 12.02 12.13
N ILE A 88 -48.90 10.72 12.15
CA ILE A 88 -47.89 9.67 12.01
C ILE A 88 -47.22 9.75 10.63
N LEU A 89 -48.00 9.85 9.56
CA LEU A 89 -47.49 10.01 8.20
C LEU A 89 -46.70 11.31 8.02
N PHE A 90 -47.17 12.41 8.60
CA PHE A 90 -46.48 13.69 8.57
C PHE A 90 -45.13 13.64 9.29
N SER A 91 -45.07 13.01 10.47
CA SER A 91 -43.82 12.80 11.21
C SER A 91 -42.83 11.95 10.41
N LEU A 92 -43.30 10.86 9.79
CA LEU A 92 -42.47 10.00 8.94
C LEU A 92 -41.91 10.78 7.74
N PHE A 93 -42.76 11.60 7.11
CA PHE A 93 -42.37 12.44 5.98
C PHE A 93 -41.28 13.44 6.36
N ILE A 94 -41.40 14.12 7.52
CA ILE A 94 -40.36 15.00 8.05
C ILE A 94 -39.06 14.23 8.27
N THR A 95 -39.12 13.05 8.89
CA THR A 95 -37.93 12.22 9.12
C THR A 95 -37.21 11.88 7.81
N ILE A 96 -37.95 11.43 6.79
CA ILE A 96 -37.40 11.12 5.47
C ILE A 96 -36.72 12.34 4.84
N ILE A 97 -37.35 13.52 4.90
CA ILE A 97 -36.78 14.77 4.40
C ILE A 97 -35.46 15.10 5.10
N LEU A 98 -35.40 14.99 6.42
CA LEU A 98 -34.18 15.29 7.18
C LEU A 98 -33.02 14.36 6.79
N PHE A 99 -33.28 13.06 6.62
CA PHE A 99 -32.27 12.12 6.14
C PHE A 99 -31.85 12.39 4.69
N ALA A 100 -32.77 12.80 3.81
CA ALA A 100 -32.46 13.18 2.43
C ALA A 100 -31.55 14.43 2.39
N ILE A 101 -31.84 15.44 3.21
CA ILE A 101 -30.99 16.64 3.35
C ILE A 101 -29.61 16.27 3.89
N PHE A 102 -29.54 15.42 4.93
CA PHE A 102 -28.28 14.89 5.45
C PHE A 102 -27.45 14.23 4.34
N ALA A 103 -28.05 13.29 3.59
CA ALA A 103 -27.38 12.57 2.50
C ALA A 103 -26.85 13.54 1.42
N LEU A 104 -27.64 14.55 1.04
CA LEU A 104 -27.25 15.57 0.08
C LEU A 104 -26.03 16.38 0.55
N PHE A 105 -26.05 16.91 1.78
CA PHE A 105 -24.94 17.70 2.30
C PHE A 105 -23.68 16.87 2.50
N LEU A 106 -23.82 15.61 2.92
CA LEU A 106 -22.72 14.68 3.04
C LEU A 106 -22.09 14.38 1.67
N PHE A 107 -22.90 14.12 0.65
CA PHE A 107 -22.45 13.90 -0.73
C PHE A 107 -21.70 15.12 -1.29
N LEU A 108 -22.24 16.33 -1.10
CA LEU A 108 -21.58 17.57 -1.50
C LEU A 108 -20.22 17.77 -0.80
N SER A 109 -20.15 17.46 0.50
CA SER A 109 -18.91 17.53 1.26
C SER A 109 -17.88 16.54 0.72
N ILE A 110 -18.25 15.25 0.56
CA ILE A 110 -17.36 14.19 0.04
C ILE A 110 -16.82 14.55 -1.35
N ASN A 111 -17.67 15.04 -2.26
CA ASN A 111 -17.23 15.43 -3.60
C ASN A 111 -16.21 16.58 -3.58
N LYS A 112 -16.39 17.58 -2.72
CA LYS A 112 -15.41 18.67 -2.56
C LYS A 112 -14.09 18.15 -1.97
N LYS A 113 -14.15 17.29 -0.94
CA LYS A 113 -12.97 16.63 -0.37
C LYS A 113 -12.20 15.87 -1.44
N ARG A 114 -12.90 15.10 -2.28
CA ARG A 114 -12.30 14.36 -3.41
C ARG A 114 -11.61 15.27 -4.42
N ARG A 115 -12.25 16.39 -4.79
CA ARG A 115 -11.65 17.39 -5.70
C ARG A 115 -10.36 18.00 -5.14
N ILE A 116 -10.33 18.32 -3.85
CA ILE A 116 -9.13 18.84 -3.18
C ILE A 116 -8.02 17.79 -3.17
N LYS A 117 -8.33 16.54 -2.79
CA LYS A 117 -7.35 15.44 -2.85
C LYS A 117 -6.77 15.26 -4.24
N GLN A 118 -7.61 15.27 -5.27
CA GLN A 118 -7.16 15.18 -6.66
C GLN A 118 -6.30 16.38 -7.06
N ALA A 119 -6.66 17.60 -6.65
CA ALA A 119 -5.86 18.78 -6.92
C ALA A 119 -4.48 18.71 -6.28
N ILE A 120 -4.38 18.23 -5.03
CA ILE A 120 -3.10 18.01 -4.33
C ILE A 120 -2.28 16.91 -5.03
N ALA A 121 -2.91 15.79 -5.39
CA ALA A 121 -2.22 14.70 -6.09
C ALA A 121 -1.65 15.18 -7.45
N ASN A 122 -2.43 15.97 -8.18
CA ASN A 122 -2.03 16.50 -9.48
C ASN A 122 -0.93 17.57 -9.34
N SER A 123 -1.00 18.44 -8.32
CA SER A 123 -0.02 19.50 -8.14
C SER A 123 1.32 18.97 -7.63
N LEU A 124 1.31 17.95 -6.76
CA LEU A 124 2.53 17.32 -6.28
C LEU A 124 3.30 16.60 -7.39
N ASN A 125 2.62 16.17 -8.47
CA ASN A 125 3.20 15.25 -9.44
C ASN A 125 3.88 14.08 -8.71
N THR A 126 3.07 13.17 -8.16
CA THR A 126 3.53 12.08 -7.27
C THR A 126 4.80 11.36 -7.75
N ASN A 127 4.92 11.15 -9.05
CA ASN A 127 6.09 10.54 -9.68
C ASN A 127 7.38 11.35 -9.51
N PHE A 128 7.30 12.68 -9.63
CA PHE A 128 8.42 13.58 -9.41
C PHE A 128 8.90 13.55 -7.96
N VAL A 129 7.97 13.57 -7.00
CA VAL A 129 8.31 13.53 -5.57
C VAL A 129 8.95 12.19 -5.18
N TYR A 130 8.41 11.07 -5.68
CA TYR A 130 9.05 9.77 -5.47
C TYR A 130 10.45 9.71 -6.10
N LYS A 131 10.63 10.30 -7.29
CA LYS A 131 11.95 10.40 -7.93
C LYS A 131 12.97 11.09 -7.03
N GLN A 132 12.65 12.32 -6.60
CA GLN A 132 13.52 13.07 -5.70
C GLN A 132 13.82 12.31 -4.41
N ALA A 133 12.85 11.59 -3.87
CA ALA A 133 13.03 10.79 -2.66
C ALA A 133 13.96 9.59 -2.88
N PHE A 134 13.88 8.90 -4.03
CA PHE A 134 14.80 7.80 -4.37
C PHE A 134 16.21 8.30 -4.68
N ASP A 135 16.34 9.47 -5.31
CA ASP A 135 17.62 10.11 -5.63
C ASP A 135 18.45 10.39 -4.36
N LEU A 136 17.82 10.47 -3.17
CA LEU A 136 18.52 10.61 -1.89
C LEU A 136 19.39 9.39 -1.53
N PHE A 137 19.12 8.21 -2.09
CA PHE A 137 19.95 7.02 -1.90
C PHE A 137 21.16 6.97 -2.87
N GLY A 138 21.25 7.94 -3.78
CA GLY A 138 22.32 8.07 -4.77
C GLY A 138 22.03 7.42 -6.12
N GLU A 139 23.01 7.47 -7.02
CA GLU A 139 22.90 7.10 -8.44
C GLU A 139 22.53 5.63 -8.71
N ASN A 140 22.57 4.79 -7.68
CA ASN A 140 22.18 3.39 -7.76
C ASN A 140 20.66 3.20 -7.83
N TYR A 141 19.86 4.21 -7.46
CA TYR A 141 18.41 4.11 -7.32
C TYR A 141 17.70 5.05 -8.30
N ASN A 142 17.75 4.73 -9.60
CA ASN A 142 17.18 5.57 -10.64
C ASN A 142 15.69 5.29 -10.85
N TYR A 143 14.86 6.15 -10.27
CA TYR A 143 13.40 6.05 -10.35
C TYR A 143 12.87 6.72 -11.61
N ASP A 144 12.30 5.90 -12.50
CA ASP A 144 11.65 6.40 -13.70
C ASP A 144 10.30 5.72 -13.96
N PRO A 145 9.19 6.39 -13.63
CA PRO A 145 7.86 5.86 -13.87
C PRO A 145 7.33 6.10 -15.30
N TRP A 146 8.04 6.83 -16.17
CA TRP A 146 7.56 7.23 -17.51
C TRP A 146 8.47 6.78 -18.67
N SER A 147 9.79 6.58 -18.46
CA SER A 147 10.78 6.43 -19.54
C SER A 147 10.89 5.06 -20.20
N PHE A 148 9.87 4.20 -20.12
CA PHE A 148 9.88 2.92 -20.83
C PHE A 148 8.54 2.66 -21.51
N ASP A 149 8.09 3.62 -22.31
CA ASP A 149 7.04 3.41 -23.30
C ASP A 149 7.52 2.46 -24.41
N GLU A 150 6.80 1.36 -24.55
CA GLU A 150 6.27 0.76 -25.80
C GLU A 150 7.18 0.42 -26.99
N ASN A 151 8.52 0.55 -26.91
CA ASN A 151 9.43 -0.07 -27.89
C ASN A 151 9.88 -1.49 -27.49
N LEU A 152 8.99 -2.25 -26.87
CA LEU A 152 9.11 -3.71 -26.70
C LEU A 152 8.47 -4.49 -27.86
N ASN A 153 8.38 -3.86 -29.04
CA ASN A 153 8.11 -4.55 -30.31
C ASN A 153 9.38 -5.19 -30.91
N ASP A 154 10.53 -5.05 -30.25
CA ASP A 154 11.68 -5.89 -30.59
C ASP A 154 11.44 -7.27 -29.97
N SER A 155 10.93 -8.17 -30.80
CA SER A 155 10.53 -9.56 -30.50
C SER A 155 11.63 -10.45 -29.92
N ASN A 156 12.81 -9.89 -29.61
CA ASN A 156 13.97 -10.57 -29.06
C ASN A 156 14.19 -10.32 -27.55
N VAL A 157 13.45 -9.43 -26.88
CA VAL A 157 13.59 -9.17 -25.42
C VAL A 157 12.38 -9.72 -24.65
N VAL A 158 12.30 -11.04 -24.53
CA VAL A 158 11.15 -11.77 -23.96
C VAL A 158 11.01 -11.60 -22.42
N HIS A 159 11.92 -10.91 -21.73
CA HIS A 159 12.10 -11.13 -20.28
C HIS A 159 12.00 -9.90 -19.35
N THR A 160 11.92 -8.68 -19.89
CA THR A 160 11.81 -7.43 -19.10
C THR A 160 10.37 -6.98 -18.85
N ARG A 161 9.46 -7.92 -18.60
CA ARG A 161 8.04 -7.62 -18.37
C ARG A 161 7.66 -7.46 -16.90
N PRO A 162 6.62 -6.64 -16.59
CA PRO A 162 6.00 -6.61 -15.28
C PRO A 162 5.55 -8.00 -14.79
N ILE A 163 5.23 -8.08 -13.50
CA ILE A 163 4.70 -9.29 -12.88
C ILE A 163 3.36 -9.65 -13.54
N SER A 164 3.25 -10.89 -14.04
CA SER A 164 2.01 -11.46 -14.56
C SER A 164 1.10 -11.92 -13.44
N LEU A 165 -0.19 -12.07 -13.77
CA LEU A 165 -1.17 -12.66 -12.85
C LEU A 165 -0.79 -14.08 -12.41
N ALA A 166 -0.11 -14.86 -13.26
CA ALA A 166 0.35 -16.21 -12.93
C ALA A 166 1.49 -16.17 -11.90
N GLU A 167 2.50 -15.31 -12.11
CA GLU A 167 3.59 -15.09 -11.14
C GLU A 167 3.05 -14.56 -9.80
N ALA A 168 2.09 -13.61 -9.83
CA ALA A 168 1.47 -13.10 -8.61
C ALA A 168 0.72 -14.20 -7.83
N LYS A 169 0.06 -15.14 -8.52
CA LYS A 169 -0.55 -16.30 -7.86
C LYS A 169 0.50 -17.28 -7.32
N GLU A 170 1.60 -17.50 -8.03
CA GLU A 170 2.67 -18.41 -7.61
C GLU A 170 3.38 -17.91 -6.35
N PHE A 171 3.82 -16.65 -6.35
CA PHE A 171 4.68 -16.05 -5.33
C PHE A 171 3.93 -15.23 -4.26
N ARG A 172 2.61 -15.33 -4.16
CA ARG A 172 1.84 -14.67 -3.09
C ARG A 172 2.34 -15.07 -1.70
N THR A 173 2.18 -14.18 -0.73
CA THR A 173 2.51 -14.50 0.67
C THR A 173 1.76 -15.75 1.15
N ILE A 174 2.38 -16.51 2.04
CA ILE A 174 1.83 -17.77 2.57
C ILE A 174 0.45 -17.60 3.26
N THR A 175 0.13 -16.40 3.72
CA THR A 175 -1.17 -16.07 4.31
C THR A 175 -2.31 -16.03 3.31
N ILE A 176 -2.00 -15.93 2.00
CA ILE A 176 -2.98 -15.91 0.93
C ILE A 176 -3.10 -17.34 0.35
N PRO A 177 -4.29 -17.94 0.41
CA PRO A 177 -4.44 -19.34 0.03
C PRO A 177 -4.41 -19.53 -1.49
N LYS A 178 -4.16 -20.77 -1.94
CA LYS A 178 -3.96 -21.10 -3.38
C LYS A 178 -5.20 -20.83 -4.25
N ASP A 179 -6.37 -20.93 -3.64
CA ASP A 179 -7.67 -20.72 -4.28
C ASP A 179 -8.07 -19.23 -4.36
N ALA A 180 -7.27 -18.31 -3.82
CA ALA A 180 -7.55 -16.89 -3.88
C ALA A 180 -7.50 -16.36 -5.32
N LYS A 181 -8.47 -15.50 -5.64
CA LYS A 181 -8.57 -14.82 -6.93
C LYS A 181 -8.04 -13.39 -6.79
N ILE A 182 -7.61 -12.80 -7.89
CA ILE A 182 -7.20 -11.40 -7.94
C ILE A 182 -8.45 -10.56 -8.21
N LYS A 183 -8.77 -9.65 -7.28
CA LYS A 183 -9.94 -8.76 -7.36
C LYS A 183 -9.61 -7.43 -8.02
N LYS A 184 -8.44 -6.89 -7.69
CA LYS A 184 -7.95 -5.57 -8.14
C LYS A 184 -6.43 -5.54 -8.07
N TYR A 185 -5.81 -4.71 -8.88
CA TYR A 185 -4.40 -4.38 -8.78
C TYR A 185 -4.16 -2.93 -9.21
N ASP A 186 -3.08 -2.32 -8.73
CA ASP A 186 -2.64 -1.00 -9.16
C ASP A 186 -1.73 -1.10 -10.42
N LYS A 187 -1.46 0.04 -11.08
CA LYS A 187 -0.49 0.09 -12.19
C LYS A 187 0.91 -0.22 -11.64
N PRO A 188 1.69 -1.13 -12.25
CA PRO A 188 3.07 -1.36 -11.83
C PRO A 188 3.93 -0.10 -11.95
N ILE A 189 4.88 0.05 -11.03
CA ILE A 189 5.87 1.14 -11.01
C ILE A 189 7.25 0.54 -11.32
N LYS A 190 8.09 1.27 -12.05
CA LYS A 190 9.42 0.83 -12.45
C LYS A 190 10.52 1.65 -11.76
N LEU A 191 11.63 1.00 -11.47
CA LEU A 191 12.88 1.56 -10.94
C LEU A 191 14.05 0.85 -11.64
N LEU A 192 15.13 1.55 -11.88
CA LEU A 192 16.38 0.98 -12.38
C LEU A 192 17.41 0.97 -11.24
N LEU A 193 17.82 -0.22 -10.83
CA LEU A 193 18.79 -0.45 -9.76
C LEU A 193 20.19 -0.63 -10.34
N ASN A 194 21.19 0.07 -9.79
CA ASN A 194 22.57 0.10 -10.24
C ASN A 194 22.73 0.37 -11.75
N ASN A 195 21.80 1.12 -12.35
CA ASN A 195 21.74 1.36 -13.80
C ASN A 195 21.67 0.10 -14.69
N LYS A 196 21.44 -1.07 -14.09
CA LYS A 196 21.58 -2.38 -14.74
C LYS A 196 20.33 -3.24 -14.57
N TYR A 197 19.73 -3.25 -13.39
CA TYR A 197 18.66 -4.18 -13.02
C TYR A 197 17.30 -3.49 -13.00
N GLN A 198 16.39 -3.95 -13.85
CA GLN A 198 15.03 -3.43 -13.87
C GLN A 198 14.22 -4.01 -12.71
N VAL A 199 13.60 -3.12 -11.94
CA VAL A 199 12.76 -3.45 -10.79
C VAL A 199 11.34 -2.97 -11.03
N TYR A 200 10.38 -3.88 -10.87
CA TYR A 200 8.95 -3.61 -10.97
C TYR A 200 8.28 -3.80 -9.62
N PHE A 201 7.53 -2.79 -9.19
CA PHE A 201 6.68 -2.83 -8.00
C PHE A 201 5.23 -3.01 -8.41
N TRP A 202 4.51 -3.89 -7.72
CA TRP A 202 3.10 -4.13 -8.00
C TRP A 202 2.32 -4.46 -6.74
N ASN A 203 1.16 -3.83 -6.55
CA ASN A 203 0.28 -4.08 -5.41
C ASN A 203 -1.03 -4.70 -5.88
N VAL A 204 -1.40 -5.84 -5.30
CA VAL A 204 -2.51 -6.68 -5.76
C VAL A 204 -3.43 -7.03 -4.58
N LEU A 205 -4.73 -6.86 -4.79
CA LEU A 205 -5.78 -7.29 -3.88
C LEU A 205 -6.27 -8.69 -4.25
N PHE A 206 -6.02 -9.65 -3.38
CA PHE A 206 -6.59 -10.98 -3.45
C PHE A 206 -7.90 -11.05 -2.67
N HIS A 207 -8.80 -11.91 -3.12
CA HIS A 207 -10.01 -12.26 -2.37
C HIS A 207 -10.33 -13.75 -2.49
N TRP A 208 -10.91 -14.32 -1.44
CA TRP A 208 -11.36 -15.72 -1.40
C TRP A 208 -12.53 -15.87 -0.44
N TYR A 209 -13.23 -16.99 -0.54
CA TYR A 209 -14.36 -17.31 0.34
C TYR A 209 -13.99 -18.49 1.23
N ARG A 210 -14.49 -18.48 2.47
CA ARG A 210 -14.53 -19.67 3.31
C ARG A 210 -15.98 -19.92 3.70
N ASN A 211 -16.44 -21.13 3.39
CA ASN A 211 -17.72 -21.62 3.85
C ASN A 211 -17.50 -22.28 5.20
N THR A 212 -18.22 -21.80 6.19
CA THR A 212 -18.51 -22.55 7.41
C THR A 212 -19.96 -23.02 7.32
N ASP A 213 -20.38 -23.99 8.14
CA ASP A 213 -21.70 -24.63 8.08
C ASP A 213 -22.90 -23.66 8.10
N LYS A 214 -22.68 -22.40 8.51
CA LYS A 214 -23.73 -21.38 8.64
C LYS A 214 -23.50 -20.11 7.82
N THR A 215 -22.27 -19.82 7.40
CA THR A 215 -21.95 -18.57 6.68
C THR A 215 -20.80 -18.73 5.70
N THR A 216 -20.94 -18.04 4.57
CA THR A 216 -19.84 -17.78 3.63
C THR A 216 -19.22 -16.44 3.96
N THR A 217 -17.96 -16.44 4.38
CA THR A 217 -17.20 -15.22 4.69
C THR A 217 -16.25 -14.90 3.53
N GLU A 218 -16.34 -13.68 2.99
CA GLU A 218 -15.37 -13.14 2.03
C GLU A 218 -14.15 -12.60 2.80
N TYR A 219 -12.96 -13.04 2.41
CA TYR A 219 -11.68 -12.53 2.90
C TYR A 219 -10.98 -11.77 1.80
N GLN A 220 -10.25 -10.72 2.18
CA GLN A 220 -9.47 -9.89 1.28
C GLN A 220 -8.11 -9.60 1.89
N ALA A 221 -7.06 -9.62 1.06
CA ALA A 221 -5.71 -9.29 1.49
C ALA A 221 -4.93 -8.62 0.36
N TRP A 222 -4.21 -7.54 0.71
CA TRP A 222 -3.26 -6.90 -0.19
C TRP A 222 -1.90 -7.57 -0.11
N ASN A 223 -1.26 -7.73 -1.27
CA ASN A 223 0.08 -8.26 -1.42
C ASN A 223 0.88 -7.34 -2.35
N ALA A 224 1.99 -6.82 -1.85
CA ALA A 224 2.96 -6.09 -2.65
C ALA A 224 4.03 -7.05 -3.17
N PHE A 225 4.44 -6.82 -4.40
CA PHE A 225 5.45 -7.59 -5.10
C PHE A 225 6.55 -6.66 -5.61
N ILE A 226 7.79 -7.11 -5.51
CA ILE A 226 8.94 -6.50 -6.17
C ILE A 226 9.54 -7.55 -7.08
N LYS A 227 9.60 -7.30 -8.38
CA LYS A 227 10.26 -8.17 -9.35
C LYS A 227 11.49 -7.49 -9.89
N LEU A 228 12.65 -8.09 -9.69
CA LEU A 228 13.92 -7.64 -10.22
C LEU A 228 14.36 -8.59 -11.34
N SER A 229 14.69 -8.08 -12.53
CA SER A 229 15.30 -8.88 -13.60
C SER A 229 16.80 -9.03 -13.34
N THR A 230 17.27 -10.27 -13.37
CA THR A 230 18.67 -10.66 -13.18
C THR A 230 19.31 -11.23 -14.44
N GLU A 231 18.73 -10.99 -15.61
CA GLU A 231 19.23 -11.53 -16.89
C GLU A 231 20.73 -11.29 -17.08
N ASN A 232 21.21 -10.11 -16.65
CA ASN A 232 22.61 -9.69 -16.75
C ASN A 232 23.57 -10.38 -15.74
N LEU A 233 23.10 -11.38 -14.97
CA LEU A 233 23.95 -12.19 -14.09
C LEU A 233 24.50 -13.45 -14.77
N GLU A 234 23.95 -13.85 -15.93
CA GLU A 234 24.42 -15.02 -16.69
C GLU A 234 24.61 -16.26 -15.79
N ASP A 235 25.82 -16.81 -15.73
CA ASP A 235 26.16 -18.03 -14.97
C ASP A 235 26.03 -17.88 -13.45
N ASN A 236 25.98 -16.66 -12.92
CA ASN A 236 25.80 -16.43 -11.47
C ASN A 236 24.36 -16.67 -11.01
N GLN A 237 23.41 -16.83 -11.94
CA GLN A 237 22.01 -17.10 -11.62
C GLN A 237 21.82 -18.48 -10.95
N PHE A 238 21.00 -18.53 -9.91
CA PHE A 238 20.49 -19.77 -9.33
C PHE A 238 19.18 -19.55 -8.58
N ASN A 239 18.41 -20.63 -8.43
CA ASN A 239 17.18 -20.55 -7.65
C ASN A 239 17.50 -20.63 -6.16
N PHE A 240 16.89 -19.74 -5.40
CA PHE A 240 16.97 -19.74 -3.95
C PHE A 240 15.74 -19.09 -3.34
N SER A 241 15.56 -19.27 -2.04
CA SER A 241 14.59 -18.52 -1.26
C SER A 241 15.16 -18.06 0.07
N LEU A 242 14.71 -16.89 0.52
CA LEU A 242 15.07 -16.28 1.79
C LEU A 242 13.81 -15.92 2.57
N PHE A 243 13.94 -15.91 3.90
CA PHE A 243 12.90 -15.53 4.85
C PHE A 243 11.60 -16.34 4.73
N THR A 244 11.70 -17.55 4.19
CA THR A 244 10.58 -18.49 4.09
C THR A 244 10.73 -19.66 5.07
N GLN A 245 9.60 -20.22 5.50
CA GLN A 245 9.59 -21.43 6.31
C GLN A 245 9.75 -22.70 5.46
N LYS A 246 9.35 -22.64 4.19
CA LYS A 246 9.44 -23.75 3.22
C LYS A 246 9.78 -23.20 1.85
N SER A 247 10.72 -23.82 1.14
CA SER A 247 10.96 -23.46 -0.26
C SER A 247 9.72 -23.78 -1.09
N LEU A 248 9.47 -22.95 -2.11
CA LEU A 248 8.46 -23.20 -3.14
C LEU A 248 8.98 -24.13 -4.25
N PHE A 249 10.28 -24.40 -4.28
CA PHE A 249 10.93 -25.16 -5.35
C PHE A 249 11.20 -26.60 -4.91
N SER A 250 10.89 -27.54 -5.80
CA SER A 250 11.13 -28.97 -5.57
C SER A 250 12.64 -29.23 -5.52
N GLY A 251 13.09 -30.00 -4.52
CA GLY A 251 14.51 -30.37 -4.35
C GLY A 251 15.36 -29.34 -3.60
N ASP A 252 14.84 -28.15 -3.32
CA ASP A 252 15.52 -27.19 -2.47
C ASP A 252 15.62 -27.68 -1.03
N ARG A 253 16.78 -27.45 -0.43
CA ARG A 253 17.03 -27.69 0.98
C ARG A 253 17.58 -26.43 1.65
N GLN A 254 17.43 -26.34 2.95
CA GLN A 254 18.07 -25.27 3.71
C GLN A 254 19.59 -25.45 3.63
N ILE A 255 20.30 -24.41 3.20
CA ILE A 255 21.76 -24.37 3.12
C ILE A 255 22.27 -23.77 4.43
N LYS A 256 23.15 -24.50 5.13
CA LYS A 256 23.77 -24.03 6.38
C LYS A 256 25.09 -23.32 6.05
N LEU A 257 25.15 -22.04 6.39
CA LEU A 257 26.36 -21.22 6.30
C LEU A 257 27.01 -21.08 7.69
N GLU A 258 28.10 -20.32 7.79
CA GLU A 258 28.96 -20.21 8.97
C GLU A 258 28.26 -19.52 10.16
N ASN A 259 27.31 -18.61 9.92
CA ASN A 259 26.64 -17.86 10.98
C ASN A 259 25.29 -18.48 11.38
N ASP A 260 25.19 -18.99 12.62
CA ASP A 260 23.97 -19.62 13.13
C ASP A 260 22.77 -18.66 13.23
N ILE A 261 23.02 -17.39 13.55
CA ILE A 261 21.96 -16.36 13.63
C ILE A 261 21.41 -16.11 12.22
N PHE A 262 22.29 -16.04 11.22
CA PHE A 262 21.89 -15.94 9.81
C PHE A 262 21.05 -17.15 9.40
N ASN A 263 21.54 -18.37 9.65
CA ASN A 263 20.83 -19.60 9.32
C ASN A 263 19.41 -19.64 9.92
N LYS A 264 19.27 -19.19 11.18
CA LYS A 264 17.98 -19.15 11.88
C LYS A 264 17.01 -18.09 11.34
N LYS A 265 17.50 -16.89 11.04
CA LYS A 265 16.69 -15.73 10.65
C LYS A 265 16.40 -15.69 9.15
N VAL A 266 17.43 -15.87 8.32
CA VAL A 266 17.36 -15.75 6.86
C VAL A 266 16.86 -17.03 6.21
N ARG A 267 17.19 -18.19 6.76
CA ARG A 267 16.73 -19.51 6.27
C ARG A 267 16.91 -19.67 4.75
N LEU A 268 18.13 -19.42 4.28
CA LEU A 268 18.48 -19.60 2.88
C LEU A 268 18.20 -21.05 2.44
N CYS A 269 17.36 -21.21 1.44
CA CYS A 269 17.09 -22.49 0.79
C CYS A 269 17.48 -22.44 -0.68
N GLY A 270 18.02 -23.53 -1.21
CA GLY A 270 18.41 -23.68 -2.61
C GLY A 270 19.00 -25.06 -2.87
N TYR A 271 19.49 -25.27 -4.08
CA TYR A 271 20.16 -26.52 -4.49
C TYR A 271 21.67 -26.36 -4.69
N ASP A 272 22.16 -25.13 -4.94
CA ASP A 272 23.57 -24.83 -5.21
C ASP A 272 24.25 -24.20 -3.99
N GLU A 273 24.93 -25.04 -3.21
CA GLU A 273 25.64 -24.60 -2.00
C GLU A 273 26.85 -23.72 -2.31
N LEU A 274 27.52 -23.94 -3.46
CA LEU A 274 28.70 -23.16 -3.83
C LEU A 274 28.31 -21.72 -4.17
N LYS A 275 27.26 -21.53 -4.98
CA LYS A 275 26.74 -20.19 -5.29
C LYS A 275 26.17 -19.50 -4.06
N ALA A 276 25.50 -20.24 -3.18
CA ALA A 276 25.05 -19.71 -1.89
C ALA A 276 26.20 -19.17 -1.01
N ARG A 277 27.34 -19.87 -0.96
CA ARG A 277 28.54 -19.42 -0.23
C ARG A 277 29.22 -18.22 -0.89
N LYS A 278 29.17 -18.12 -2.22
CA LYS A 278 29.67 -16.94 -2.96
C LYS A 278 28.80 -15.70 -2.71
N MET A 279 27.48 -15.88 -2.69
CA MET A 279 26.51 -14.85 -2.34
C MET A 279 26.76 -14.36 -0.90
N TYR A 280 26.75 -15.26 0.07
CA TYR A 280 26.82 -14.89 1.49
C TYR A 280 28.17 -15.19 2.13
N THR A 281 29.14 -14.31 1.90
CA THR A 281 30.37 -14.26 2.71
C THR A 281 30.06 -13.99 4.20
N PRO A 282 30.97 -14.30 5.15
CA PRO A 282 30.72 -14.05 6.57
C PRO A 282 30.31 -12.60 6.88
N LEU A 283 30.95 -11.62 6.23
CA LEU A 283 30.59 -10.21 6.37
C LEU A 283 29.18 -9.92 5.83
N ALA A 284 28.82 -10.47 4.66
CA ALA A 284 27.47 -10.34 4.09
C ALA A 284 26.41 -10.97 5.00
N GLN A 285 26.71 -12.09 5.66
CA GLN A 285 25.82 -12.73 6.63
C GLN A 285 25.57 -11.83 7.83
N GLU A 286 26.63 -11.25 8.42
CA GLU A 286 26.53 -10.34 9.56
C GLU A 286 25.73 -9.07 9.21
N MET A 287 26.05 -8.44 8.08
CA MET A 287 25.33 -7.25 7.63
C MET A 287 23.86 -7.54 7.34
N THR A 288 23.56 -8.68 6.72
CA THR A 288 22.17 -9.10 6.46
C THR A 288 21.39 -9.31 7.76
N VAL A 289 22.01 -9.95 8.76
CA VAL A 289 21.39 -10.14 10.08
C VAL A 289 21.14 -8.80 10.77
N ASN A 290 22.12 -7.90 10.74
CA ASN A 290 22.02 -6.55 11.31
C ASN A 290 20.98 -5.69 10.59
N TRP A 291 20.82 -5.87 9.27
CA TRP A 291 19.78 -5.21 8.50
C TRP A 291 18.40 -5.77 8.81
N TYR A 292 18.28 -7.08 8.91
CA TYR A 292 17.03 -7.76 9.25
C TYR A 292 16.51 -7.40 10.65
N THR A 293 17.39 -7.16 11.64
CA THR A 293 16.95 -6.76 12.99
C THR A 293 16.33 -5.35 13.02
N LYS A 294 16.61 -4.50 12.03
CA LYS A 294 15.98 -3.17 11.91
C LYS A 294 14.51 -3.23 11.46
N LYS A 295 14.02 -4.40 11.00
CA LYS A 295 12.67 -4.57 10.44
C LYS A 295 11.54 -4.19 11.40
N ASP A 296 11.74 -4.32 12.71
CA ASP A 296 10.67 -4.11 13.70
C ASP A 296 10.21 -2.64 13.76
N LYS A 297 11.01 -1.73 13.19
CA LYS A 297 10.69 -0.31 13.04
C LYS A 297 9.94 0.01 11.74
N LEU A 298 9.69 -0.99 10.88
CA LEU A 298 9.11 -0.82 9.55
C LEU A 298 7.73 -1.49 9.44
N PRO A 299 6.78 -0.85 8.74
CA PRO A 299 5.42 -1.38 8.61
C PRO A 299 5.33 -2.65 7.75
N TYR A 300 6.31 -2.89 6.87
CA TYR A 300 6.37 -4.03 5.95
C TYR A 300 7.49 -5.01 6.33
N ASN A 301 7.41 -5.57 7.54
CA ASN A 301 8.47 -6.38 8.15
C ASN A 301 8.38 -7.90 7.90
N ASN A 302 7.31 -8.34 7.22
CA ASN A 302 7.07 -9.74 6.87
C ASN A 302 7.09 -9.86 5.34
N PHE A 303 8.25 -10.24 4.83
CA PHE A 303 8.50 -10.42 3.41
C PHE A 303 9.23 -11.75 3.17
N GLN A 304 9.13 -12.25 1.94
CA GLN A 304 9.85 -13.43 1.47
C GLN A 304 10.52 -13.07 0.15
N ILE A 305 11.68 -13.67 -0.11
CA ILE A 305 12.44 -13.45 -1.34
C ILE A 305 12.58 -14.79 -2.05
N TYR A 306 12.30 -14.82 -3.35
CA TYR A 306 12.45 -15.99 -4.21
C TYR A 306 13.24 -15.61 -5.46
N SER A 307 14.35 -16.28 -5.72
CA SER A 307 15.01 -16.25 -7.02
C SER A 307 14.51 -17.45 -7.83
N LYS A 308 13.97 -17.20 -9.02
CA LYS A 308 13.56 -18.25 -9.96
C LYS A 308 13.94 -17.84 -11.38
N ARG A 309 14.78 -18.63 -12.03
CA ARG A 309 15.32 -18.32 -13.37
C ARG A 309 16.00 -16.94 -13.35
N ASN A 310 15.56 -16.01 -14.18
CA ASN A 310 16.20 -14.73 -14.42
C ASN A 310 15.52 -13.60 -13.63
N HIS A 311 14.81 -13.94 -12.55
CA HIS A 311 14.04 -12.97 -11.78
C HIS A 311 14.11 -13.26 -10.28
N ILE A 312 14.16 -12.18 -9.50
CA ILE A 312 13.97 -12.22 -8.05
C ILE A 312 12.63 -11.57 -7.71
N TYR A 313 11.87 -12.24 -6.85
CA TYR A 313 10.57 -11.83 -6.39
C TYR A 313 10.60 -11.59 -4.88
N TYR A 314 10.30 -10.37 -4.47
CA TYR A 314 9.88 -10.09 -3.11
C TYR A 314 8.37 -10.18 -3.04
N THR A 315 7.86 -10.76 -1.97
CA THR A 315 6.43 -10.81 -1.68
C THR A 315 6.20 -10.36 -0.25
N ILE A 316 5.31 -9.39 -0.09
CA ILE A 316 5.14 -8.64 1.15
C ILE A 316 3.65 -8.51 1.42
N LYS A 317 3.24 -8.78 2.67
CA LYS A 317 1.88 -8.44 3.09
C LYS A 317 1.78 -6.93 3.19
N SER A 318 0.93 -6.32 2.37
CA SER A 318 0.85 -4.86 2.24
C SER A 318 -0.53 -4.34 2.65
N ASN A 319 -0.67 -3.01 2.61
CA ASN A 319 -1.95 -2.33 2.70
C ASN A 319 -2.38 -1.83 1.31
N ALA A 320 -3.63 -1.39 1.22
CA ALA A 320 -4.11 -0.68 0.04
C ALA A 320 -3.24 0.57 -0.19
N GLY A 321 -2.79 0.77 -1.44
CA GLY A 321 -2.08 1.98 -1.82
C GLY A 321 -0.59 2.04 -1.45
N PHE A 322 0.08 0.90 -1.22
CA PHE A 322 1.56 0.90 -1.19
C PHE A 322 2.13 1.51 -2.48
N MET A 323 3.07 2.46 -2.34
CA MET A 323 3.61 3.28 -3.43
C MET A 323 2.59 4.15 -4.15
N LYS A 324 1.53 4.53 -3.44
CA LYS A 324 0.48 5.38 -3.98
C LYS A 324 0.10 6.40 -2.93
N LEU A 325 0.44 7.66 -3.22
CA LEU A 325 0.23 8.76 -2.31
C LEU A 325 -1.18 8.78 -1.71
N ASN A 326 -1.25 8.49 -0.41
CA ASN A 326 -2.46 8.54 0.37
C ASN A 326 -2.61 9.92 1.02
N ILE A 327 -3.48 10.74 0.46
CA ILE A 327 -3.75 12.09 0.96
C ILE A 327 -4.83 12.01 2.05
N PRO A 328 -4.50 12.17 3.34
CA PRO A 328 -5.55 12.30 4.36
C PRO A 328 -6.32 13.59 4.13
N PHE A 329 -7.58 13.61 4.53
CA PHE A 329 -8.36 14.85 4.48
C PHE A 329 -8.51 15.42 5.89
N SER A 330 -8.02 16.64 6.08
CA SER A 330 -8.24 17.43 7.29
C SER A 330 -8.58 18.87 6.89
N ALA A 331 -9.15 19.62 7.82
CA ALA A 331 -9.22 21.08 7.67
C ALA A 331 -7.90 21.76 8.07
N ASP A 332 -7.03 21.03 8.77
CA ASP A 332 -5.70 21.47 9.19
C ASP A 332 -4.66 21.06 8.13
N GLU A 333 -3.96 22.07 7.60
CA GLU A 333 -2.86 21.90 6.64
C GLU A 333 -1.76 20.99 7.19
N HIS A 334 -1.40 21.13 8.47
CA HIS A 334 -0.33 20.35 9.09
C HIS A 334 -0.64 18.85 9.09
N VAL A 335 -1.90 18.48 9.30
CA VAL A 335 -2.34 17.08 9.26
C VAL A 335 -2.25 16.52 7.85
N ILE A 336 -2.59 17.32 6.83
CA ILE A 336 -2.47 16.90 5.42
C ILE A 336 -1.00 16.72 5.05
N LEU A 337 -0.17 17.73 5.36
CA LEU A 337 1.26 17.74 5.08
C LEU A 337 1.97 16.56 5.75
N ASN A 338 1.84 16.41 7.07
CA ASN A 338 2.52 15.36 7.81
C ASN A 338 2.08 13.97 7.37
N GLY A 339 0.81 13.81 6.99
CA GLY A 339 0.31 12.55 6.43
C GLY A 339 0.95 12.20 5.09
N ILE A 340 1.04 13.17 4.18
CA ILE A 340 1.70 13.01 2.88
C ILE A 340 3.18 12.68 3.04
N LEU A 341 3.92 13.47 3.83
CA LEU A 341 5.35 13.26 4.04
C LEU A 341 5.63 11.89 4.66
N LYS A 342 4.85 11.50 5.67
CA LYS A 342 4.97 10.18 6.31
C LYS A 342 4.75 9.05 5.32
N ASP A 343 3.74 9.17 4.46
CA ASP A 343 3.40 8.17 3.45
C ASP A 343 4.56 7.98 2.45
N ILE A 344 5.10 9.09 1.91
CA ILE A 344 6.25 9.06 0.97
C ILE A 344 7.48 8.44 1.64
N ILE A 345 7.85 8.91 2.84
CA ILE A 345 9.03 8.44 3.56
C ILE A 345 8.91 6.94 3.83
N GLN A 346 7.75 6.49 4.29
CA GLN A 346 7.51 5.08 4.57
C GLN A 346 7.62 4.25 3.28
N ASP A 347 6.91 4.61 2.23
CA ASP A 347 6.92 3.85 0.97
C ASP A 347 8.33 3.71 0.38
N VAL A 348 9.04 4.82 0.25
CA VAL A 348 10.38 4.89 -0.36
C VAL A 348 11.42 4.13 0.48
N TYR A 349 11.46 4.39 1.78
CA TYR A 349 12.42 3.73 2.65
C TYR A 349 12.15 2.23 2.78
N ASN A 350 10.89 1.79 2.76
CA ASN A 350 10.58 0.37 2.80
C ASN A 350 11.05 -0.36 1.54
N ILE A 351 10.93 0.26 0.36
CA ILE A 351 11.46 -0.32 -0.88
C ILE A 351 12.97 -0.42 -0.82
N TYR A 352 13.64 0.67 -0.47
CA TYR A 352 15.08 0.70 -0.29
C TYR A 352 15.53 -0.41 0.68
N TYR A 353 14.88 -0.48 1.83
CA TYR A 353 15.13 -1.51 2.85
C TYR A 353 15.08 -2.93 2.30
N LEU A 354 14.07 -3.22 1.47
CA LEU A 354 13.92 -4.55 0.87
C LEU A 354 15.01 -4.83 -0.18
N LEU A 355 15.28 -3.88 -1.07
CA LEU A 355 16.28 -4.03 -2.13
C LEU A 355 17.71 -4.19 -1.59
N GLU A 356 18.02 -3.55 -0.45
CA GLU A 356 19.33 -3.67 0.19
C GLU A 356 19.69 -5.11 0.57
N PHE A 357 18.73 -6.00 0.84
CA PHE A 357 19.06 -7.42 1.09
C PHE A 357 19.82 -8.09 -0.06
N LEU A 358 19.54 -7.69 -1.30
CA LEU A 358 20.26 -8.22 -2.45
C LEU A 358 21.62 -7.55 -2.63
N GLN A 359 21.72 -6.25 -2.35
CA GLN A 359 22.99 -5.51 -2.40
C GLN A 359 23.98 -6.04 -1.35
N LEU A 360 23.49 -6.34 -0.15
CA LEU A 360 24.27 -6.94 0.93
C LEU A 360 24.73 -8.38 0.63
N SER A 361 23.95 -9.12 -0.16
CA SER A 361 24.22 -10.52 -0.48
C SER A 361 25.20 -10.74 -1.63
N LEU A 362 25.86 -9.69 -2.15
CA LEU A 362 26.77 -9.76 -3.32
C LEU A 362 26.18 -10.43 -4.58
N TYR A 363 24.88 -10.78 -4.59
CA TYR A 363 24.27 -11.55 -5.68
C TYR A 363 24.14 -10.77 -6.98
N LEU A 364 23.92 -9.46 -6.86
CA LEU A 364 23.73 -8.57 -8.01
C LEU A 364 25.05 -8.09 -8.62
N GLU A 365 26.15 -8.80 -8.39
CA GLU A 365 27.48 -8.50 -8.96
C GLU A 365 27.58 -8.92 -10.43
#